data_AF-A0A7S1JQ94-F1
#
_entry.id   AF-A0A7S1JQ94-F1
#
_cell.length_a   1.000
_cell.length_b   1.000
_cell.length_c   1.000
_cell.angle_alpha   90.00
_cell.angle_beta   90.00
_cell.angle_gamma   90.00
#
_symmetry.space_group_name_H-M   'P 1'
#
loop_
_entity.id
_entity.type
_entity.pdbx_description
1 polymer ?
#
loop_
_entity_poly.entity_id
_entity_poly.type
_entity_poly.pdbx_seq_one_letter_code
_entity_poly.pdbx_strand_id
1 'polypeptide(L)'
;KRLMRYAAFLAPIAGLQYEGKKGKASSVVIYLLGDRLKLPKRDAERVDLILSVALEYQRLVGDWGEGGVPPPPKTHAGAPSAAAQQQEGADEADGTTHEGSSASQRYRRVDLGLILRKAGHLWNASLMVAMAGAIGRVTPSSPSHTQPTTPPLSGPPPAVPLHSSKHVISSYRAVKEAVEWFGLDGVWDKGPPLDGNAVKSVLPKLPKGPKFKEVMDEQVVWMLGHPEGTADECRAFIKERFADFA
;
A
#
# COMPACT_ATOMS: atom_id res chain seq x y z
N LYS A 1 11.81 -7.08 -15.46
CA LYS A 1 11.82 -6.16 -16.64
C LYS A 1 10.64 -6.42 -17.59
N ARG A 2 10.40 -7.64 -18.11
CA ARG A 2 9.25 -7.94 -19.00
C ARG A 2 7.88 -7.59 -18.38
N LEU A 3 7.60 -8.06 -17.17
CA LEU A 3 6.32 -7.81 -16.47
C LEU A 3 6.01 -6.31 -16.33
N MET A 4 7.01 -5.50 -16.00
CA MET A 4 6.86 -4.04 -15.86
C MET A 4 6.47 -3.36 -17.17
N ARG A 5 6.94 -3.85 -18.33
CA ARG A 5 6.54 -3.29 -19.63
C ARG A 5 5.06 -3.55 -19.90
N TYR A 6 4.60 -4.77 -19.62
CA TYR A 6 3.17 -5.08 -19.75
C TYR A 6 2.32 -4.31 -18.76
N ALA A 7 2.76 -4.19 -17.50
CA ALA A 7 2.06 -3.39 -16.50
C ALA A 7 1.97 -1.92 -16.93
N ALA A 8 3.08 -1.31 -17.38
CA ALA A 8 3.06 0.06 -17.87
C ALA A 8 2.13 0.25 -19.08
N PHE A 9 2.15 -0.68 -20.03
CA PHE A 9 1.29 -0.63 -21.22
C PHE A 9 -0.20 -0.80 -20.89
N LEU A 10 -0.54 -1.67 -19.93
CA LEU A 10 -1.91 -2.00 -19.56
C LEU A 10 -2.43 -1.19 -18.36
N ALA A 11 -1.63 -0.30 -17.79
CA ALA A 11 -2.04 0.56 -16.67
C ALA A 11 -3.33 1.35 -16.93
N PRO A 12 -3.61 1.89 -18.14
CA PRO A 12 -4.85 2.62 -18.41
C PRO A 12 -6.13 1.78 -18.29
N ILE A 13 -6.04 0.46 -18.43
CA ILE A 13 -7.17 -0.47 -18.38
C ILE A 13 -7.17 -1.31 -17.09
N ALA A 14 -6.32 -0.97 -16.13
CA ALA A 14 -6.26 -1.63 -14.84
C ALA A 14 -7.61 -1.51 -14.09
N GLY A 15 -8.05 -2.61 -13.48
CA GLY A 15 -9.32 -2.67 -12.74
C GLY A 15 -10.56 -2.90 -13.61
N LEU A 16 -10.44 -2.85 -14.93
CA LEU A 16 -11.56 -3.21 -15.82
C LEU A 16 -11.81 -4.72 -15.81
N GLN A 17 -13.09 -5.08 -15.87
CA GLN A 17 -13.55 -6.46 -15.93
C GLN A 17 -14.20 -6.76 -17.28
N TYR A 18 -14.06 -8.02 -17.69
CA TYR A 18 -14.64 -8.59 -18.88
C TYR A 18 -15.56 -9.74 -18.49
N GLU A 19 -16.76 -9.77 -19.05
CA GLU A 19 -17.69 -10.88 -18.89
C GLU A 19 -17.39 -11.98 -19.91
N GLY A 20 -16.93 -13.13 -19.41
CA GLY A 20 -16.68 -14.29 -20.26
C GLY A 20 -17.95 -14.97 -20.76
N LYS A 21 -17.80 -15.91 -21.70
CA LYS A 21 -18.89 -16.73 -22.28
C LYS A 21 -19.68 -17.57 -21.24
N LYS A 22 -19.24 -17.60 -19.97
CA LYS A 22 -19.89 -18.28 -18.84
C LYS A 22 -20.42 -17.32 -17.76
N GLY A 23 -20.54 -16.02 -18.06
CA GLY A 23 -21.04 -15.01 -17.10
C GLY A 23 -20.09 -14.72 -15.92
N LYS A 24 -18.91 -15.34 -15.87
CA LYS A 24 -17.91 -15.06 -14.83
C LYS A 24 -17.09 -13.82 -15.25
N ALA A 25 -17.13 -12.78 -14.43
CA ALA A 25 -16.28 -11.61 -14.58
C ALA A 25 -14.79 -12.00 -14.37
N SER A 26 -13.93 -11.55 -15.28
CA SER A 26 -12.49 -11.73 -15.21
C SER A 26 -11.78 -10.41 -15.51
N SER A 27 -10.56 -10.23 -14.99
CA SER A 27 -9.76 -9.04 -15.31
C SER A 27 -9.50 -8.96 -16.81
N VAL A 28 -9.72 -7.78 -17.40
CA VAL A 28 -9.38 -7.49 -18.81
C VAL A 28 -7.89 -7.76 -19.06
N VAL A 29 -7.03 -7.49 -18.07
CA VAL A 29 -5.58 -7.73 -18.16
C VAL A 29 -5.28 -9.23 -18.32
N ILE A 30 -5.91 -10.07 -17.49
CA ILE A 30 -5.73 -11.53 -17.56
C ILE A 30 -6.21 -12.06 -18.91
N TYR A 31 -7.38 -11.58 -19.36
CA TYR A 31 -7.95 -11.97 -20.65
C TYR A 31 -7.05 -11.55 -21.83
N LEU A 32 -6.58 -10.31 -21.87
CA LEU A 32 -5.74 -9.82 -22.96
C LEU A 32 -4.40 -10.55 -23.00
N LEU A 33 -3.73 -10.68 -21.86
CA LEU A 33 -2.40 -11.31 -21.82
C LEU A 33 -2.48 -12.82 -22.03
N GLY A 34 -3.39 -13.50 -21.34
CA GLY A 34 -3.52 -14.96 -21.38
C GLY A 34 -4.25 -15.46 -22.62
N ASP A 35 -5.45 -14.94 -22.89
CA ASP A 35 -6.32 -15.49 -23.93
C ASP A 35 -6.03 -14.91 -25.31
N ARG A 36 -5.71 -13.61 -25.42
CA ARG A 36 -5.47 -12.94 -26.70
C ARG A 36 -4.01 -12.94 -27.14
N LEU A 37 -3.09 -12.60 -26.25
CA LEU A 37 -1.66 -12.55 -26.54
C LEU A 37 -0.94 -13.88 -26.28
N LYS A 38 -1.65 -14.89 -25.73
CA LYS A 38 -1.13 -16.24 -25.47
C LYS A 38 0.15 -16.25 -24.63
N LEU A 39 0.27 -15.31 -23.69
CA LEU A 39 1.40 -15.27 -22.75
C LEU A 39 1.24 -16.35 -21.66
N PRO A 40 2.35 -16.71 -20.98
CA PRO A 40 2.28 -17.61 -19.83
C PRO A 40 1.29 -17.13 -18.78
N LYS A 41 0.42 -18.03 -18.30
CA LYS A 41 -0.61 -17.72 -17.29
C LYS A 41 -0.03 -17.00 -16.06
N ARG A 42 1.12 -17.47 -15.57
CA ARG A 42 1.85 -16.86 -14.44
C ARG A 42 2.25 -15.41 -14.70
N ASP A 43 2.61 -15.06 -15.94
CA ASP A 43 2.94 -13.68 -16.29
C ASP A 43 1.69 -12.80 -16.27
N ALA A 44 0.58 -13.29 -16.83
CA ALA A 44 -0.70 -12.57 -16.83
C ALA A 44 -1.18 -12.29 -15.39
N GLU A 45 -1.15 -13.29 -14.51
CA GLU A 45 -1.50 -13.16 -13.09
C GLU A 45 -0.57 -12.18 -12.35
N ARG A 46 0.74 -12.20 -12.62
CA ARG A 46 1.69 -11.27 -11.98
C ARG A 46 1.49 -9.83 -12.46
N VAL A 47 1.18 -9.61 -13.74
CA VAL A 47 0.88 -8.26 -14.25
C VAL A 47 -0.43 -7.75 -13.66
N ASP A 48 -1.46 -8.59 -13.60
CA ASP A 48 -2.73 -8.25 -12.96
C ASP A 48 -2.57 -7.91 -11.48
N LEU A 49 -1.73 -8.66 -10.76
CA LEU A 49 -1.39 -8.37 -9.37
C LEU A 49 -0.66 -7.02 -9.24
N ILE A 50 0.33 -6.74 -10.09
CA ILE A 50 1.06 -5.46 -10.09
C ILE A 50 0.09 -4.29 -10.26
N LEU A 51 -0.83 -4.40 -11.21
CA LEU A 51 -1.81 -3.36 -11.53
C LEU A 51 -2.86 -3.19 -10.42
N SER A 52 -3.36 -4.29 -9.86
CA SER A 52 -4.33 -4.26 -8.76
C SER A 52 -3.73 -3.59 -7.52
N VAL A 53 -2.50 -3.95 -7.15
CA VAL A 53 -1.78 -3.33 -6.02
C VAL A 53 -1.42 -1.88 -6.34
N ALA A 54 -1.11 -1.56 -7.60
CA ALA A 54 -0.85 -0.17 -7.99
C ALA A 54 -2.06 0.73 -7.75
N LEU A 55 -3.28 0.23 -8.00
CA LEU A 55 -4.52 0.95 -7.68
C LEU A 55 -4.70 1.13 -6.17
N GLU A 56 -4.33 0.15 -5.35
CA GLU A 56 -4.35 0.27 -3.89
C GLU A 56 -3.36 1.31 -3.38
N TYR A 57 -2.13 1.37 -3.93
CA TYR A 57 -1.19 2.45 -3.61
C TYR A 57 -1.70 3.82 -4.02
N GLN A 58 -2.39 3.93 -5.16
CA GLN A 58 -2.98 5.20 -5.59
C GLN A 58 -4.07 5.67 -4.61
N ARG A 59 -4.88 4.74 -4.08
CA ARG A 59 -5.86 5.02 -3.04
C ARG A 59 -5.18 5.42 -1.73
N LEU A 60 -4.23 4.62 -1.27
CA LEU A 60 -3.45 4.88 -0.05
C LEU A 60 -2.82 6.28 -0.05
N VAL A 61 -2.17 6.67 -1.16
CA VAL A 61 -1.57 8.00 -1.31
C VAL A 61 -2.64 9.10 -1.32
N GLY A 62 -3.82 8.85 -1.88
CA GLY A 62 -4.96 9.77 -1.82
C GLY A 62 -5.49 9.93 -0.39
N ASP A 63 -5.64 8.82 0.34
CA ASP A 63 -6.17 8.78 1.70
C ASP A 63 -5.21 9.40 2.72
N TRP A 64 -3.89 9.36 2.46
CA TRP A 64 -2.89 9.99 3.32
C TRP A 64 -2.81 11.52 3.14
N GLY A 65 -3.49 12.09 2.12
CA GLY A 65 -3.68 13.54 1.93
C GLY A 65 -2.40 14.37 1.73
N GLU A 66 -2.53 15.70 1.71
CA GLU A 66 -1.40 16.66 1.66
C GLU A 66 -0.49 16.61 2.89
N GLY A 67 -0.97 16.03 3.99
CA GLY A 67 -0.19 15.81 5.22
C GLY A 67 0.93 14.78 5.06
N GLY A 68 0.96 14.06 3.94
CA GLY A 68 2.00 13.10 3.62
C GLY A 68 2.01 11.89 4.55
N VAL A 69 2.67 10.86 4.06
CA VAL A 69 3.19 9.78 4.91
C VAL A 69 3.90 10.45 6.09
N PRO A 70 3.61 10.08 7.35
CA PRO A 70 4.23 10.78 8.47
C PRO A 70 5.75 10.63 8.31
N PRO A 71 6.51 11.73 8.28
CA PRO A 71 7.95 11.63 8.13
C PRO A 71 8.48 10.80 9.29
N PRO A 72 9.48 9.93 9.05
CA PRO A 72 10.15 9.27 10.15
C PRO A 72 10.59 10.35 11.15
N PRO A 73 10.43 10.13 12.47
CA PRO A 73 10.96 11.06 13.45
C PRO A 73 12.42 11.29 13.09
N LYS A 74 12.84 12.55 13.01
CA LYS A 74 14.23 12.91 12.74
C LYS A 74 15.07 12.27 13.85
N THR A 75 15.57 11.06 13.61
CA THR A 75 16.60 10.46 14.43
C THR A 75 17.78 11.40 14.30
N HIS A 76 18.09 12.11 15.38
CA HIS A 76 19.37 12.75 15.55
C HIS A 76 20.44 11.65 15.49
N ALA A 77 20.92 11.37 14.27
CA ALA A 77 22.11 10.58 14.07
C ALA A 77 23.27 11.37 14.66
N GLY A 78 23.71 10.95 15.84
CA GLY A 78 24.95 11.42 16.47
C GLY A 78 24.76 12.07 17.83
N ALA A 79 24.83 11.27 18.89
CA ALA A 79 25.42 11.72 20.13
C ALA A 79 26.21 10.54 20.75
N PRO A 80 27.55 10.63 20.87
CA PRO A 80 28.28 9.74 21.74
C PRO A 80 28.05 10.13 23.20
N SER A 81 28.10 9.12 24.06
CA SER A 81 28.05 9.19 25.52
C SER A 81 29.04 10.22 26.11
N ALA A 82 28.55 11.15 26.94
CA ALA A 82 28.96 11.36 28.34
C ALA A 82 28.68 12.80 28.87
N ALA A 83 28.25 12.84 30.14
CA ALA A 83 28.41 13.91 31.15
C ALA A 83 27.54 15.19 31.12
N ALA A 84 26.66 15.24 32.13
CA ALA A 84 26.21 16.35 32.97
C ALA A 84 26.43 17.82 32.53
N GLN A 85 25.33 18.59 32.47
CA GLN A 85 25.12 19.83 33.26
C GLN A 85 23.65 20.29 33.17
N GLN A 86 23.12 20.75 34.30
CA GLN A 86 21.77 21.33 34.49
C GLN A 86 21.66 22.71 33.84
N GLN A 87 20.48 23.08 33.31
CA GLN A 87 19.74 24.27 33.79
C GLN A 87 18.28 24.31 33.30
N GLU A 88 17.42 24.76 34.21
CA GLU A 88 15.96 24.93 34.11
C GLU A 88 15.56 26.16 33.28
N GLY A 89 14.33 26.16 32.76
CA GLY A 89 13.68 27.34 32.19
C GLY A 89 12.37 26.96 31.48
N ALA A 90 11.27 27.05 32.22
CA ALA A 90 9.91 26.76 31.77
C ALA A 90 9.42 27.77 30.71
N ASP A 91 8.67 27.29 29.72
CA ASP A 91 7.48 28.00 29.28
C ASP A 91 6.41 27.00 28.82
N GLU A 92 5.25 27.18 29.41
CA GLU A 92 4.02 26.41 29.29
C GLU A 92 3.34 26.73 27.95
N ALA A 93 3.10 25.73 27.10
CA ALA A 93 2.00 25.78 26.14
C ALA A 93 1.58 24.39 25.66
N ASP A 94 0.36 24.06 26.07
CA ASP A 94 -0.63 23.31 25.30
C ASP A 94 -0.49 21.78 25.24
N GLY A 95 -1.01 21.16 26.30
CA GLY A 95 -1.48 19.79 26.25
C GLY A 95 -2.69 19.67 25.33
N THR A 96 -2.47 19.19 24.11
CA THR A 96 -3.55 18.75 23.23
C THR A 96 -3.14 17.45 22.50
N THR A 97 -3.74 16.34 22.95
CA THR A 97 -3.96 15.05 22.24
C THR A 97 -2.77 14.26 21.65
N HIS A 98 -2.08 13.47 22.47
CA HIS A 98 -1.15 12.42 22.01
C HIS A 98 -1.81 11.07 21.63
N GLU A 99 -3.04 10.77 22.08
CA GLU A 99 -3.69 9.47 21.81
C GLU A 99 -4.13 9.28 20.34
N GLY A 100 -4.51 10.36 19.65
CA GLY A 100 -4.92 10.30 18.24
C GLY A 100 -3.78 9.94 17.28
N SER A 101 -2.53 10.29 17.64
CA SER A 101 -1.35 10.03 16.82
C SER A 101 -1.01 8.53 16.77
N SER A 102 -1.08 7.84 17.91
CA SER A 102 -0.76 6.41 18.02
C SER A 102 -1.77 5.52 17.29
N ALA A 103 -3.06 5.78 17.43
CA ALA A 103 -4.11 5.01 16.73
C ALA A 103 -4.06 5.20 15.21
N SER A 104 -3.88 6.45 14.75
CA SER A 104 -3.72 6.77 13.33
C SER A 104 -2.47 6.12 12.73
N GLN A 105 -1.37 6.10 13.47
CA GLN A 105 -0.13 5.43 13.06
C GLN A 105 -0.31 3.91 12.94
N ARG A 106 -0.99 3.27 13.89
CA ARG A 106 -1.33 1.83 13.82
C ARG A 106 -2.17 1.53 12.58
N TYR A 107 -3.20 2.33 12.31
CA TYR A 107 -4.04 2.18 11.13
C TYR A 107 -3.23 2.29 9.83
N ARG A 108 -2.38 3.31 9.69
CA ARG A 108 -1.48 3.47 8.53
C ARG A 108 -0.52 2.30 8.35
N ARG A 109 0.00 1.75 9.45
CA ARG A 109 0.86 0.55 9.42
C ARG A 109 0.10 -0.68 8.93
N VAL A 110 -1.14 -0.87 9.39
CA VAL A 110 -2.01 -1.98 8.97
C VAL A 110 -2.30 -1.89 7.48
N ASP A 111 -2.77 -0.75 6.99
CA ASP A 111 -3.13 -0.59 5.57
C ASP A 111 -1.94 -0.85 4.64
N LEU A 112 -0.79 -0.22 4.93
CA LEU A 112 0.42 -0.43 4.15
C LEU A 112 0.90 -1.88 4.25
N GLY A 113 0.82 -2.48 5.44
CA GLY A 113 1.17 -3.88 5.67
C GLY A 113 0.32 -4.85 4.84
N LEU A 114 -0.99 -4.62 4.75
CA LEU A 114 -1.91 -5.44 3.96
C LEU A 114 -1.58 -5.36 2.46
N ILE A 115 -1.32 -4.14 1.95
CA ILE A 115 -0.90 -3.92 0.56
C ILE A 115 0.40 -4.67 0.26
N LEU A 116 1.40 -4.58 1.14
CA LEU A 116 2.68 -5.26 0.99
C LEU A 116 2.53 -6.79 1.02
N ARG A 117 1.71 -7.33 1.92
CA ARG A 117 1.43 -8.77 1.99
C ARG A 117 0.77 -9.29 0.72
N LYS A 118 -0.20 -8.55 0.19
CA LYS A 118 -0.86 -8.88 -1.08
C LYS A 118 0.13 -8.87 -2.25
N ALA A 119 1.01 -7.89 -2.29
CA ALA A 119 1.96 -7.69 -3.37
C ALA A 119 3.16 -8.65 -3.33
N GLY A 120 3.57 -9.08 -2.13
CA GLY A 120 4.78 -9.87 -1.92
C GLY A 120 6.02 -9.17 -2.48
N HIS A 121 6.91 -9.95 -3.09
CA HIS A 121 8.13 -9.42 -3.74
C HIS A 121 7.86 -8.44 -4.91
N LEU A 122 6.60 -8.28 -5.36
CA LEU A 122 6.25 -7.35 -6.44
C LEU A 122 5.86 -5.95 -5.92
N TRP A 123 5.86 -5.70 -4.62
CA TRP A 123 5.38 -4.44 -4.04
C TRP A 123 6.03 -3.19 -4.65
N ASN A 124 7.36 -3.19 -4.80
CA ASN A 124 8.10 -2.06 -5.35
C ASN A 124 7.75 -1.84 -6.83
N ALA A 125 7.54 -2.93 -7.57
CA ALA A 125 7.08 -2.89 -8.96
C ALA A 125 5.72 -2.19 -9.07
N SER A 126 4.77 -2.56 -8.20
CA SER A 126 3.44 -1.95 -8.12
C SER A 126 3.49 -0.48 -7.71
N LEU A 127 4.35 -0.13 -6.73
CA LEU A 127 4.54 1.26 -6.29
C LEU A 127 5.07 2.15 -7.43
N MET A 128 6.04 1.66 -8.21
CA MET A 128 6.55 2.37 -9.37
C MET A 128 5.49 2.58 -10.46
N VAL A 129 4.66 1.57 -10.74
CA VAL A 129 3.56 1.69 -11.71
C VAL A 129 2.49 2.66 -11.21
N ALA A 130 2.16 2.62 -9.92
CA ALA A 130 1.22 3.54 -9.29
C ALA A 130 1.68 4.99 -9.45
N MET A 131 2.96 5.26 -9.14
CA MET A 131 3.60 6.57 -9.30
C MET A 131 3.59 7.03 -10.76
N ALA A 132 3.99 6.18 -11.70
CA ALA A 132 4.00 6.51 -13.13
C ALA A 132 2.59 6.88 -13.64
N GLY A 133 1.56 6.12 -13.22
CA GLY A 133 0.18 6.43 -13.54
C GLY A 133 -0.31 7.75 -12.91
N ALA A 134 0.13 8.07 -11.70
CA ALA A 134 -0.21 9.33 -11.04
C ALA A 134 0.45 10.54 -11.75
N ILE A 135 1.72 10.43 -12.15
CA ILE A 135 2.41 11.46 -12.93
C ILE A 135 1.69 11.72 -14.26
N GLY A 136 1.29 10.65 -14.97
CA GLY A 136 0.58 10.76 -16.25
C GLY A 136 -0.77 11.47 -16.17
N ARG A 137 -1.41 11.50 -15.00
CA ARG A 137 -2.67 12.25 -14.79
C ARG A 137 -2.45 13.73 -14.51
N VAL A 138 -1.28 14.10 -13.97
CA VAL A 138 -0.92 15.48 -13.65
C VAL A 138 -0.29 16.19 -14.86
N THR A 139 0.28 15.43 -15.79
CA THR A 139 0.69 15.98 -17.09
C THR A 139 -0.54 16.28 -17.93
N PRO A 140 -0.80 17.55 -18.33
CA PRO A 140 -1.88 17.84 -19.26
C PRO A 140 -1.62 17.04 -20.54
N SER A 141 -2.52 16.09 -20.84
CA SER A 141 -2.57 15.46 -22.15
C SER A 141 -2.75 16.58 -23.17
N SER A 142 -1.75 16.75 -24.04
CA SER A 142 -1.78 17.72 -25.14
C SER A 142 -3.15 17.66 -25.83
N PRO A 143 -3.93 18.75 -25.89
CA PRO A 143 -5.24 18.71 -26.50
C PRO A 143 -5.06 18.36 -27.98
N SER A 144 -5.63 17.22 -28.35
CA SER A 144 -5.69 16.78 -29.75
C SER A 144 -6.64 17.70 -30.51
N HIS A 145 -6.06 18.46 -31.44
CA HIS A 145 -6.58 18.68 -32.78
C HIS A 145 -8.09 18.98 -32.91
N THR A 146 -8.46 20.24 -32.65
CA THR A 146 -9.57 20.90 -33.34
C THR A 146 -9.01 21.88 -34.37
N GLN A 147 -8.90 21.39 -35.60
CA GLN A 147 -8.92 22.11 -36.88
C GLN A 147 -7.81 23.12 -37.27
N PRO A 148 -7.60 23.29 -38.60
CA PRO A 148 -6.47 24.00 -39.18
C PRO A 148 -6.79 25.49 -39.34
N THR A 149 -6.13 26.34 -38.56
CA THR A 149 -5.97 27.74 -38.97
C THR A 149 -4.63 28.26 -38.48
N THR A 150 -3.70 28.42 -39.43
CA THR A 150 -2.49 29.26 -39.40
C THR A 150 -1.48 29.07 -38.25
N PRO A 151 -0.20 28.77 -38.55
CA PRO A 151 0.84 28.81 -37.51
C PRO A 151 1.23 30.27 -37.23
N PRO A 152 1.41 30.66 -35.97
CA PRO A 152 2.48 31.58 -35.61
C PRO A 152 3.69 30.77 -35.15
N LEU A 153 4.79 31.09 -35.82
CA LEU A 153 6.17 30.82 -35.45
C LEU A 153 6.43 30.95 -33.93
N SER A 154 7.20 30.00 -33.40
CA SER A 154 8.13 30.19 -32.27
C SER A 154 7.55 30.55 -30.91
N GLY A 155 7.05 29.54 -30.18
CA GLY A 155 6.96 29.57 -28.72
C GLY A 155 7.30 28.20 -28.13
N PRO A 156 8.09 28.09 -27.05
CA PRO A 156 8.25 26.82 -26.36
C PRO A 156 6.88 26.32 -25.88
N PRO A 157 6.62 25.00 -25.90
CA PRO A 157 5.36 24.46 -25.42
C PRO A 157 5.11 24.93 -23.98
N PRO A 158 3.84 25.16 -23.57
CA PRO A 158 3.54 25.56 -22.20
C PRO A 158 4.15 24.51 -21.26
N ALA A 159 5.14 24.94 -20.47
CA ALA A 159 5.83 24.08 -19.54
C ALA A 159 4.81 23.59 -18.52
N VAL A 160 4.67 22.26 -18.41
CA VAL A 160 3.90 21.64 -17.33
C VAL A 160 4.46 22.18 -16.00
N PRO A 161 3.62 22.63 -15.05
CA PRO A 161 4.12 23.09 -13.76
C PRO A 161 4.88 21.95 -13.07
N LEU A 162 6.20 22.04 -13.05
CA LEU A 162 7.12 21.06 -12.48
C LEU A 162 6.80 20.75 -11.00
N HIS A 163 6.15 21.69 -10.32
CA HIS A 163 5.73 21.58 -8.92
C HIS A 163 4.78 20.40 -8.67
N SER A 164 3.76 20.19 -9.51
CA SER A 164 2.76 19.14 -9.29
C SER A 164 3.35 17.73 -9.44
N SER A 165 4.31 17.53 -10.35
CA SER A 165 5.01 16.24 -10.49
C SER A 165 5.96 15.96 -9.32
N LYS A 166 6.62 16.99 -8.77
CA LYS A 166 7.48 16.85 -7.59
C LYS A 166 6.68 16.39 -6.36
N HIS A 167 5.50 16.95 -6.14
CA HIS A 167 4.60 16.53 -5.05
C HIS A 167 4.18 15.06 -5.17
N VAL A 168 3.80 14.63 -6.39
CA VAL A 168 3.49 13.20 -6.63
C VAL A 168 4.71 12.34 -6.30
N ILE A 169 5.89 12.65 -6.83
CA ILE A 169 7.10 11.87 -6.57
C ILE A 169 7.40 11.80 -5.07
N SER A 170 7.27 12.92 -4.33
CA SER A 170 7.50 12.92 -2.88
C SER A 170 6.52 12.03 -2.13
N SER A 171 5.24 11.99 -2.49
CA SER A 171 4.26 11.14 -1.80
C SER A 171 4.58 9.66 -1.95
N TYR A 172 4.95 9.21 -3.16
CA TYR A 172 5.33 7.81 -3.40
C TYR A 172 6.70 7.46 -2.79
N ARG A 173 7.64 8.40 -2.75
CA ARG A 173 8.90 8.23 -2.03
C ARG A 173 8.64 8.03 -0.54
N ALA A 174 7.77 8.83 0.03
CA ALA A 174 7.48 8.76 1.44
C ALA A 174 6.74 7.44 1.80
N VAL A 175 5.90 6.88 0.90
CA VAL A 175 5.37 5.50 1.10
C VAL A 175 6.50 4.49 1.23
N LYS A 176 7.54 4.58 0.37
CA LYS A 176 8.72 3.71 0.47
C LYS A 176 9.44 3.88 1.81
N GLU A 177 9.62 5.11 2.27
CA GLU A 177 10.24 5.41 3.56
C GLU A 177 9.40 4.88 4.74
N ALA A 178 8.06 4.92 4.65
CA ALA A 178 7.18 4.32 5.65
C ALA A 178 7.29 2.79 5.73
N VAL A 179 7.56 2.10 4.61
CA VAL A 179 7.80 0.63 4.66
C VAL A 179 8.97 0.32 5.59
N GLU A 180 10.06 1.08 5.46
CA GLU A 180 11.26 0.93 6.27
C GLU A 180 10.97 1.34 7.73
N TRP A 181 10.35 2.50 7.93
CA TRP A 181 10.05 3.02 9.26
C TRP A 181 9.10 2.14 10.07
N PHE A 182 8.07 1.57 9.45
CA PHE A 182 7.15 0.66 10.12
C PHE A 182 7.70 -0.76 10.31
N GLY A 183 8.90 -1.05 9.80
CA GLY A 183 9.48 -2.39 9.82
C GLY A 183 8.64 -3.40 9.05
N LEU A 184 8.09 -2.99 7.90
CA LEU A 184 7.22 -3.82 7.06
C LEU A 184 7.97 -4.53 5.92
N ASP A 185 9.28 -4.31 5.78
CA ASP A 185 10.07 -5.07 4.81
C ASP A 185 10.04 -6.57 5.16
N GLY A 186 9.78 -7.41 4.14
CA GLY A 186 9.61 -8.86 4.34
C GLY A 186 8.32 -9.28 5.01
N VAL A 187 7.35 -8.38 5.25
CA VAL A 187 6.10 -8.73 5.96
C VAL A 187 5.27 -9.78 5.24
N TRP A 188 5.42 -9.94 3.92
CA TRP A 188 4.76 -10.99 3.13
C TRP A 188 5.26 -12.41 3.43
N ASP A 189 6.46 -12.57 3.98
CA ASP A 189 7.04 -13.87 4.35
C ASP A 189 6.68 -14.28 5.79
N LYS A 190 6.16 -13.34 6.60
CA LYS A 190 5.76 -13.61 7.99
C LYS A 190 4.39 -14.30 8.04
N GLY A 191 4.30 -15.44 8.70
CA GLY A 191 3.02 -16.11 8.98
C GLY A 191 2.21 -15.39 10.06
N PRO A 192 0.91 -15.68 10.20
CA PRO A 192 0.12 -15.26 11.35
C PRO A 192 0.74 -15.77 12.67
N PRO A 193 0.56 -15.06 13.80
CA PRO A 193 1.16 -15.45 15.08
C PRO A 193 0.72 -16.82 15.59
N LEU A 194 -0.53 -17.24 15.32
CA LEU A 194 -1.02 -18.58 15.64
C LEU A 194 -1.23 -19.39 14.37
N ASP A 195 -0.76 -20.63 14.40
CA ASP A 195 -1.04 -21.59 13.34
C ASP A 195 -2.49 -22.11 13.42
N GLY A 196 -2.90 -22.88 12.40
CA GLY A 196 -4.27 -23.38 12.33
C GLY A 196 -4.65 -24.38 13.43
N ASN A 197 -3.68 -24.97 14.14
CA ASN A 197 -3.94 -25.88 15.25
C ASN A 197 -4.10 -25.10 16.56
N ALA A 198 -3.24 -24.09 16.79
CA ALA A 198 -3.34 -23.16 17.89
C ALA A 198 -4.68 -22.42 17.86
N VAL A 199 -5.15 -21.97 16.69
CA VAL A 199 -6.48 -21.34 16.56
C VAL A 199 -7.60 -22.29 16.96
N LYS A 200 -7.57 -23.55 16.52
CA LYS A 200 -8.59 -24.55 16.91
C LYS A 200 -8.58 -24.86 18.41
N SER A 201 -7.41 -24.79 19.05
CA SER A 201 -7.32 -24.96 20.50
C SER A 201 -7.93 -23.77 21.26
N VAL A 202 -7.89 -22.57 20.68
CA VAL A 202 -8.45 -21.35 21.29
C VAL A 202 -9.94 -21.23 21.03
N LEU A 203 -10.37 -21.63 19.83
CA LEU A 203 -11.75 -21.56 19.35
C LEU A 203 -12.21 -22.96 18.88
N PRO A 204 -12.51 -23.90 19.80
CA PRO A 204 -12.86 -25.28 19.45
C PRO A 204 -14.17 -25.40 18.67
N LYS A 205 -15.09 -24.43 18.79
CA LYS A 205 -16.37 -24.43 18.08
C LYS A 205 -16.29 -23.76 16.70
N LEU A 206 -15.12 -23.26 16.30
CA LEU A 206 -14.94 -22.55 15.04
C LEU A 206 -15.12 -23.50 13.84
N PRO A 207 -16.12 -23.29 12.96
CA PRO A 207 -16.31 -24.13 11.79
C PRO A 207 -15.17 -23.96 10.78
N LYS A 208 -14.85 -25.05 10.06
CA LYS A 208 -13.98 -24.98 8.88
C LYS A 208 -14.66 -24.15 7.79
N GLY A 209 -13.92 -23.32 7.08
CA GLY A 209 -14.42 -22.57 5.93
C GLY A 209 -14.24 -21.05 6.06
N PRO A 210 -15.16 -20.23 5.52
CA PRO A 210 -15.01 -18.79 5.43
C PRO A 210 -14.73 -18.12 6.78
N LYS A 211 -15.37 -18.60 7.86
CA LYS A 211 -15.21 -18.00 9.19
C LYS A 211 -13.84 -18.31 9.81
N PHE A 212 -13.29 -19.50 9.54
CA PHE A 212 -11.91 -19.80 9.90
C PHE A 212 -10.92 -18.87 9.18
N LYS A 213 -11.14 -18.62 7.89
CA LYS A 213 -10.31 -17.68 7.13
C LYS A 213 -10.38 -16.26 7.71
N GLU A 214 -11.57 -15.80 8.09
CA GLU A 214 -11.74 -14.49 8.74
C GLU A 214 -10.91 -14.37 10.02
N VAL A 215 -10.89 -15.40 10.87
CA VAL A 215 -10.03 -15.43 12.07
C VAL A 215 -8.53 -15.38 11.70
N MET A 216 -8.13 -16.06 10.63
CA MET A 216 -6.73 -16.02 10.15
C MET A 216 -6.37 -14.64 9.58
N ASP A 217 -7.29 -13.99 8.87
CA ASP A 217 -7.10 -12.66 8.29
C ASP A 217 -7.06 -11.58 9.40
N GLU A 218 -7.89 -11.69 10.43
CA GLU A 218 -7.89 -10.79 11.60
C GLU A 218 -6.59 -10.89 12.42
N GLN A 219 -5.99 -12.08 12.52
CA GLN A 219 -4.66 -12.23 13.12
C GLN A 219 -3.58 -11.46 12.37
N VAL A 220 -3.66 -11.44 11.04
CA VAL A 220 -2.73 -10.67 10.20
C VAL A 220 -2.92 -9.19 10.47
N VAL A 221 -4.16 -8.70 10.51
CA VAL A 221 -4.47 -7.31 10.85
C VAL A 221 -3.92 -6.94 12.23
N TRP A 222 -4.17 -7.79 13.23
CA TRP A 222 -3.68 -7.57 14.59
C TRP A 222 -2.15 -7.51 14.66
N MET A 223 -1.45 -8.45 14.02
CA MET A 223 0.02 -8.48 13.95
C MET A 223 0.60 -7.24 13.24
N LEU A 224 -0.12 -6.72 12.25
CA LEU A 224 0.24 -5.46 11.59
C LEU A 224 -0.06 -4.23 12.46
N GLY A 225 -1.01 -4.31 13.40
CA GLY A 225 -1.27 -3.25 14.38
C GLY A 225 -0.33 -3.30 15.59
N HIS A 226 0.22 -4.47 15.90
CA HIS A 226 1.00 -4.75 17.12
C HIS A 226 2.35 -5.39 16.74
N PRO A 227 3.34 -4.59 16.28
CA PRO A 227 4.64 -5.12 15.82
C PRO A 227 5.42 -5.89 16.89
N GLU A 228 5.24 -5.54 18.15
CA GLU A 228 5.89 -6.16 19.31
C GLU A 228 4.97 -7.17 20.00
N GLY A 229 3.77 -7.39 19.46
CA GLY A 229 2.76 -8.27 20.03
C GLY A 229 3.20 -9.73 20.03
N THR A 230 2.96 -10.41 21.15
CA THR A 230 3.30 -11.81 21.34
C THR A 230 2.21 -12.76 20.85
N ALA A 231 2.54 -14.04 20.67
CA ALA A 231 1.56 -15.06 20.33
C ALA A 231 0.46 -15.21 21.40
N ASP A 232 0.80 -15.00 22.68
CA ASP A 232 -0.16 -15.10 23.78
C ASP A 232 -1.09 -13.89 23.86
N GLU A 233 -0.61 -12.69 23.55
CA GLU A 233 -1.47 -11.50 23.40
C GLU A 233 -2.40 -11.67 22.19
N CYS A 234 -1.91 -12.22 21.08
CA CYS A 234 -2.73 -12.54 19.92
C CYS A 234 -3.82 -13.57 20.27
N ARG A 235 -3.45 -14.59 21.07
CA ARG A 235 -4.38 -15.60 21.60
C ARG A 235 -5.49 -14.97 22.44
N ALA A 236 -5.14 -14.06 23.35
CA ALA A 236 -6.10 -13.34 24.17
C ALA A 236 -7.05 -12.51 23.30
N PHE A 237 -6.51 -11.76 22.34
CA PHE A 237 -7.29 -10.97 21.38
C PHE A 237 -8.28 -11.82 20.59
N ILE A 238 -7.85 -12.96 20.02
CA ILE A 238 -8.75 -13.84 19.25
C ILE A 238 -9.85 -14.40 20.15
N LYS A 239 -9.50 -14.83 21.36
CA LYS A 239 -10.47 -15.40 22.31
C LYS A 239 -11.54 -14.38 22.70
N GLU A 240 -11.15 -13.12 22.90
CA GLU A 240 -12.07 -12.03 23.19
C GLU A 240 -12.93 -11.66 21.97
N ARG A 241 -12.30 -11.44 20.81
CA ARG A 241 -12.95 -10.98 19.58
C ARG A 241 -13.94 -12.00 19.01
N PHE A 242 -13.68 -13.28 19.23
CA PHE A 242 -14.45 -14.42 18.70
C PHE A 242 -14.99 -15.31 19.83
N ALA A 243 -15.37 -14.71 20.96
CA ALA A 243 -15.83 -15.41 22.17
C ALA A 243 -16.97 -16.41 21.90
N ASP A 244 -17.81 -16.16 20.90
CA ASP A 244 -18.89 -17.08 20.49
C ASP A 244 -18.40 -18.46 20.03
N PHE A 245 -17.14 -18.55 19.59
CA PHE A 245 -16.50 -19.78 19.11
C PHE A 245 -15.52 -20.41 20.11
N ALA A 246 -15.32 -19.76 21.26
CA ALA A 246 -14.47 -20.25 22.35
C ALA A 246 -15.09 -21.44 23.11
#